data_AF-A0A943EDS6-F1
#
_entry.id   AF-A0A943EDS6-F1
#
_cell.length_a   1.000
_cell.length_b   1.000
_cell.length_c   1.000
_cell.angle_alpha   90.00
_cell.angle_beta   90.00
_cell.angle_gamma   90.00
#
_symmetry.space_group_name_H-M   'P 1'
#
loop_
_entity.id
_entity.type
_entity.pdbx_description
1 polymer ?
#
loop_
_entity_poly.entity_id
_entity_poly.type
_entity_poly.pdbx_seq_one_letter_code
_entity_poly.pdbx_strand_id
1 'polypeptide(L)'
;MTNEVEYWTRRLIKEVVLLGHPAEFGHLLAANLGSEKSIRRLALYVAHNQPASAEDIADEMLAICDERDAWRRKKEAEYYSQKVNAWYNRERKKDQD
;
A
#
# COMPACT_ATOMS: atom_id res chain seq x y z
N MET A 1 -7.34 22.69 3.03
CA MET A 1 -7.23 21.32 2.50
C MET A 1 -6.82 20.44 3.66
N THR A 2 -7.73 19.66 4.21
CA THR A 2 -7.40 18.64 5.21
C THR A 2 -6.44 17.65 4.55
N ASN A 3 -5.34 17.30 5.21
CA ASN A 3 -4.43 16.30 4.71
C ASN A 3 -5.17 14.94 4.74
N GLU A 4 -5.50 14.38 3.57
CA GLU A 4 -6.24 13.11 3.46
C GLU A 4 -5.57 11.97 4.25
N VAL A 5 -4.22 11.93 4.26
CA VAL A 5 -3.46 10.97 5.08
C VAL A 5 -3.76 11.15 6.56
N GLU A 6 -3.83 12.39 7.04
CA GLU A 6 -4.15 12.68 8.44
C GLU A 6 -5.58 12.29 8.79
N TYR A 7 -6.54 12.58 7.90
CA TYR A 7 -7.93 12.17 8.07
C TYR A 7 -8.06 10.65 8.20
N TRP A 8 -7.47 9.90 7.27
CA TRP A 8 -7.55 8.44 7.29
C TRP A 8 -6.75 7.82 8.43
N THR A 9 -5.64 8.45 8.86
CA THR A 9 -4.90 8.03 10.05
C THR A 9 -5.77 8.15 11.30
N ARG A 10 -6.41 9.31 11.51
CA ARG A 10 -7.34 9.52 12.63
C ARG A 10 -8.52 8.55 12.57
N ARG A 11 -9.03 8.25 11.36
CA ARG A 11 -10.10 7.28 11.16
C ARG A 11 -9.66 5.87 11.56
N LEU A 12 -8.49 5.40 11.10
CA LEU A 12 -7.93 4.09 11.45
C LEU A 12 -7.73 3.95 12.96
N ILE A 13 -7.11 4.95 13.60
CA ILE A 13 -6.91 4.95 15.06
C ILE A 13 -8.24 4.82 15.80
N LYS A 14 -9.27 5.56 15.36
CA LYS A 14 -10.60 5.45 15.97
C LYS A 14 -11.17 4.04 15.86
N GLU A 15 -11.08 3.39 14.70
CA GLU A 15 -11.61 2.02 14.53
C GLU A 15 -10.84 1.00 15.38
N VAL A 16 -9.52 1.11 15.44
CA VAL A 16 -8.66 0.26 16.29
C VAL A 16 -9.02 0.42 17.77
N VAL A 17 -9.23 1.65 18.23
CA VAL A 17 -9.65 1.93 19.61
C VAL A 17 -11.08 1.43 19.90
N LEU A 18 -11.99 1.51 18.94
CA LEU A 18 -13.35 0.95 19.08
C LEU A 18 -13.36 -0.56 19.26
N LEU A 19 -12.35 -1.27 18.75
CA LEU A 19 -12.14 -2.71 18.99
C LEU A 19 -11.42 -3.01 20.31
N GLY A 20 -11.05 -2.00 21.09
CA GLY A 20 -10.38 -2.15 22.38
C GLY A 20 -8.86 -2.22 22.31
N HIS A 21 -8.25 -1.90 21.16
CA HIS A 21 -6.80 -1.84 21.02
C HIS A 21 -6.25 -0.43 21.30
N PRO A 22 -4.97 -0.30 21.73
CA PRO A 22 -4.36 0.99 22.01
C PRO A 22 -4.28 1.91 20.78
N ALA A 23 -4.36 3.23 20.98
CA ALA A 23 -4.24 4.21 19.90
C ALA A 23 -2.85 4.17 19.24
N GLU A 24 -1.81 3.88 20.02
CA GLU A 24 -0.42 3.71 19.58
C GLU A 24 -0.31 2.61 18.52
N PHE A 25 -1.12 1.54 18.63
CA PHE A 25 -1.16 0.50 17.62
C PHE A 25 -1.69 1.04 16.29
N GLY A 26 -2.77 1.83 16.31
CA GLY A 26 -3.29 2.53 15.14
C GLY A 26 -2.27 3.47 14.48
N HIS A 27 -1.45 4.16 15.28
CA HIS A 27 -0.36 5.00 14.77
C HIS A 27 0.72 4.18 14.05
N LEU A 28 1.14 3.05 14.63
CA LEU A 28 2.13 2.16 14.01
C LEU A 28 1.62 1.58 12.69
N LEU A 29 0.36 1.15 12.63
CA LEU A 29 -0.26 0.64 11.40
C LEU A 29 -0.24 1.72 10.30
N ALA A 30 -0.67 2.94 10.60
CA ALA A 30 -0.70 4.03 9.63
C ALA A 30 0.70 4.39 9.11
N ALA A 31 1.71 4.40 9.98
CA ALA A 31 3.09 4.67 9.62
C ALA A 31 3.66 3.63 8.64
N ASN A 32 3.35 2.34 8.83
CA ASN A 32 3.78 1.26 7.94
C ASN A 32 3.07 1.30 6.57
N LEU A 33 1.78 1.66 6.56
CA LEU A 33 1.00 1.75 5.33
C LEU A 33 1.46 2.91 4.43
N GLY A 34 1.85 4.04 5.03
CA GLY A 34 2.60 5.12 4.37
C GLY A 34 1.89 5.88 3.24
N SER A 35 0.68 5.49 2.85
CA SER A 35 -0.11 6.17 1.84
C SER A 35 -1.60 6.18 2.19
N GLU A 36 -2.29 7.26 1.81
CA GLU A 36 -3.72 7.45 2.03
C GLU A 36 -4.53 6.23 1.60
N LYS A 37 -4.30 5.72 0.39
CA LYS A 37 -5.01 4.56 -0.17
C LYS A 37 -4.87 3.31 0.71
N SER A 38 -3.67 3.07 1.24
CA SER A 38 -3.38 1.89 2.06
C SER A 38 -4.00 2.03 3.45
N ILE A 39 -3.88 3.22 4.05
CA ILE A 39 -4.50 3.55 5.36
C ILE A 39 -6.02 3.45 5.28
N ARG A 40 -6.62 4.02 4.23
CA ARG A 40 -8.06 3.92 3.97
C ARG A 40 -8.51 2.47 3.84
N ARG A 41 -7.76 1.63 3.12
CA ARG A 41 -8.11 0.22 2.94
C ARG A 41 -8.13 -0.53 4.28
N LEU A 42 -7.10 -0.37 5.10
CA LEU A 42 -7.08 -1.00 6.42
C LEU A 42 -8.17 -0.44 7.33
N ALA A 43 -8.39 0.88 7.34
CA ALA A 43 -9.43 1.50 8.16
C ALA A 43 -10.83 0.95 7.82
N LEU A 44 -11.11 0.76 6.52
CA LEU A 44 -12.36 0.14 6.08
C LEU A 44 -12.42 -1.34 6.44
N TYR A 45 -11.33 -2.10 6.26
CA TYR A 45 -11.28 -3.50 6.70
C TYR A 45 -11.62 -3.64 8.19
N VAL A 46 -10.95 -2.88 9.07
CA VAL A 46 -11.17 -2.93 10.52
C VAL A 46 -12.63 -2.60 10.85
N ALA A 47 -13.19 -1.56 10.22
CA ALA A 47 -14.57 -1.14 10.46
C ALA A 47 -15.62 -2.18 10.03
N HIS A 48 -15.40 -2.90 8.92
CA HIS A 48 -16.37 -3.86 8.38
C HIS A 48 -16.19 -5.27 8.94
N ASN A 49 -14.96 -5.71 9.12
CA ASN A 49 -14.63 -7.08 9.47
C ASN A 49 -14.54 -7.30 10.98
N GLN A 50 -14.33 -6.24 11.76
CA GLN A 50 -14.18 -6.30 13.22
C GLN A 50 -13.26 -7.46 13.66
N PRO A 51 -12.00 -7.46 13.20
CA PRO A 51 -11.04 -8.53 13.51
C PRO A 51 -10.93 -8.78 15.01
N ALA A 52 -10.76 -10.06 15.38
CA ALA A 52 -10.81 -10.51 16.77
C ALA A 52 -9.53 -10.17 17.56
N SER A 53 -8.42 -9.95 16.86
CA SER A 53 -7.12 -9.72 17.48
C SER A 53 -6.33 -8.60 16.78
N ALA A 54 -5.34 -8.07 17.50
CA ALA A 54 -4.36 -7.15 16.92
C ALA A 54 -3.51 -7.84 15.84
N GLU A 55 -3.32 -9.15 15.95
CA GLU A 55 -2.59 -9.97 14.97
C GLU A 55 -3.31 -9.98 13.63
N ASP A 56 -4.63 -10.23 13.62
CA ASP A 56 -5.44 -10.20 12.39
C ASP A 56 -5.37 -8.83 11.67
N ILE A 57 -5.35 -7.73 12.45
CA ILE A 57 -5.20 -6.37 11.91
C ILE A 57 -3.80 -6.18 11.29
N ALA A 58 -2.77 -6.66 11.97
CA ALA A 58 -1.39 -6.57 11.51
C ALA A 58 -1.16 -7.43 10.26
N ASP A 59 -1.76 -8.62 10.18
CA ASP A 59 -1.69 -9.51 9.03
C ASP A 59 -2.33 -8.86 7.79
N GLU A 60 -3.52 -8.27 7.92
CA GLU A 60 -4.13 -7.53 6.81
C GLU A 60 -3.27 -6.31 6.41
N MET A 61 -2.68 -5.60 7.38
CA MET A 61 -1.76 -4.49 7.08
C MET A 61 -0.56 -4.98 6.25
N LEU A 62 0.04 -6.11 6.61
CA LEU A 62 1.15 -6.71 5.88
C LEU A 62 0.73 -7.14 4.47
N ALA A 63 -0.45 -7.77 4.33
CA ALA A 63 -1.00 -8.13 3.03
C ALA A 63 -1.18 -6.92 2.10
N ILE A 64 -1.67 -5.80 2.64
CA ILE A 64 -1.80 -4.53 1.89
C ILE A 64 -0.41 -3.99 1.48
N CYS A 65 0.58 -4.04 2.37
CA CYS A 65 1.95 -3.63 2.07
C CYS A 65 2.58 -4.50 0.96
N ASP A 66 2.40 -5.81 1.02
CA ASP A 66 2.92 -6.74 0.02
C ASP A 66 2.29 -6.52 -1.36
N GLU A 67 0.97 -6.32 -1.43
CA GLU A 67 0.30 -6.04 -2.70
C GLU A 67 0.77 -4.71 -3.31
N ARG A 68 0.95 -3.68 -2.48
CA ARG A 68 1.51 -2.38 -2.90
C ARG A 68 2.92 -2.54 -3.47
N ASP A 69 3.77 -3.29 -2.79
CA ASP A 69 5.17 -3.44 -3.17
C ASP A 69 5.32 -4.36 -4.39
N ALA A 70 4.50 -5.40 -4.52
CA ALA A 70 4.40 -6.20 -5.73
C ALA A 70 3.97 -5.35 -6.95
N TRP A 71 3.00 -4.46 -6.78
CA TRP A 71 2.58 -3.55 -7.86
C TRP A 71 3.70 -2.58 -8.26
N ARG A 72 4.43 -2.01 -7.28
CA ARG A 72 5.58 -1.13 -7.54
C ARG A 72 6.66 -1.87 -8.33
N ARG A 73 7.05 -3.07 -7.88
CA ARG A 73 8.04 -3.93 -8.58
C ARG A 73 7.61 -4.26 -10.00
N LYS A 74 6.33 -4.58 -10.22
CA LYS A 74 5.79 -4.84 -11.56
C LYS A 74 5.93 -3.61 -12.47
N LYS A 75 5.60 -2.42 -11.96
CA LYS A 75 5.72 -1.17 -12.73
C LYS A 75 7.17 -0.84 -13.08
N GLU A 76 8.09 -1.06 -12.15
CA GLU A 76 9.53 -0.91 -12.40
C GLU A 76 10.00 -1.91 -13.48
N ALA A 77 9.60 -3.18 -13.37
CA ALA A 77 9.95 -4.20 -14.36
C ALA A 77 9.40 -3.88 -15.77
N GLU A 78 8.16 -3.40 -15.86
CA GLU A 78 7.55 -2.94 -17.12
C GLU A 78 8.35 -1.78 -17.72
N TYR A 79 8.78 -0.81 -16.90
CA TYR A 79 9.57 0.34 -17.35
C TYR A 79 10.94 -0.09 -17.90
N TYR A 80 11.66 -0.97 -17.21
CA TYR A 80 12.95 -1.49 -17.68
C TYR A 80 12.80 -2.36 -18.93
N SER A 81 11.77 -3.21 -19.00
CA SER A 81 11.48 -4.02 -20.19
C SER A 81 11.23 -3.16 -21.42
N GLN A 82 10.46 -2.07 -21.29
CA GLN A 82 10.23 -1.11 -22.38
C GLN A 82 11.53 -0.44 -22.85
N LYS A 83 12.41 -0.05 -21.93
CA LYS A 83 13.72 0.54 -22.27
C LYS A 83 14.62 -0.45 -23.01
N VAL A 84 14.71 -1.69 -22.54
CA VAL A 84 15.50 -2.75 -23.17
C VAL A 84 14.97 -3.06 -24.58
N ASN A 85 13.65 -3.22 -24.72
CA ASN A 85 13.01 -3.45 -26.02
C ASN A 85 13.24 -2.27 -26.99
N ALA A 86 13.19 -1.02 -26.50
CA ALA A 86 13.49 0.15 -27.31
C ALA A 86 14.96 0.20 -27.77
N TRP A 87 15.90 -0.24 -26.91
CA TRP A 87 17.31 -0.34 -27.26
C TRP A 87 17.55 -1.43 -28.33
N TYR A 88 17.07 -2.66 -28.11
CA TYR A 88 17.20 -3.75 -29.09
C TYR A 88 16.59 -3.40 -30.46
N ASN A 89 15.40 -2.79 -30.46
CA ASN A 89 14.74 -2.39 -31.70
C ASN A 89 15.42 -1.20 -32.41
N ARG A 90 16.25 -0.43 -31.70
CA ARG A 90 17.06 0.64 -32.30
C ARG A 90 18.26 0.07 -33.06
N GLU A 91 18.91 -0.98 -32.54
CA GLU A 91 20.03 -1.65 -33.22
C GLU A 91 19.54 -2.43 -34.45
N ARG A 92 18.46 -3.19 -34.31
CA ARG A 92 17.89 -3.98 -35.43
C ARG A 92 17.47 -3.14 -36.65
N LYS A 93 17.16 -1.85 -36.47
CA LYS A 93 16.87 -0.93 -37.59
C LYS A 93 18.15 -0.46 -38.30
N LYS A 94 19.26 -0.31 -37.59
CA LYS A 94 20.56 0.09 -38.18
C LYS A 94 21.17 -1.02 -39.02
N ASP A 95 20.89 -2.28 -38.71
CA ASP A 95 21.38 -3.44 -39.47
C ASP A 95 20.53 -3.74 -40.72
N GLN A 96 19.43 -3.01 -40.94
CA GLN A 96 18.49 -3.18 -42.06
C GLN A 96 18.54 -2.02 -43.07
N ASP A 97 19.34 -0.98 -42.80
CA ASP A 97 19.63 0.16 -43.67
C ASP A 97 21.07 0.04 -44.23
#